data_AF-A0A973TG52-F1
#
_entry.id   AF-A0A973TG52-F1
#
_cell.length_a   1.000
_cell.length_b   1.000
_cell.length_c   1.000
_cell.angle_alpha   90.00
_cell.angle_beta   90.00
_cell.angle_gamma   90.00
#
_symmetry.space_group_name_H-M   'P 1'
#
loop_
_entity.id
_entity.type
_entity.pdbx_description
1 polymer ?
#
loop_
_entity_poly.entity_id
_entity_poly.type
_entity_poly.pdbx_seq_one_letter_code
_entity_poly.pdbx_strand_id
1 'polypeptide(L)'
;LDYRSYITETAQWYSYQFSPLESGDGLYGDGDALYYWMWPNTMLNILPGRLQTNRVVPKGVDRCRVEFDFYYAMDDSDEAHQRREADRDFSDEVQLEDLTICEDVQRGLSSGSYEPGRLNPLRENAVHHFHELLRSVYRADGA
;
A
#
# COMPACT_ATOMS: atom_id res chain seq x y z
N LEU A 1 8.18 -7.54 -13.09
CA LEU A 1 7.83 -6.15 -12.69
C LEU A 1 8.87 -5.19 -13.27
N ASP A 2 8.52 -4.48 -14.35
CA ASP A 2 9.36 -3.38 -14.84
C ASP A 2 9.05 -2.10 -14.05
N TYR A 3 10.01 -1.62 -13.28
CA TYR A 3 9.88 -0.40 -12.47
C TYR A 3 9.65 0.88 -13.31
N ARG A 4 9.93 0.84 -14.61
CA ARG A 4 9.77 1.98 -15.53
C ARG A 4 8.33 2.18 -16.03
N SER A 5 7.49 1.15 -15.92
CA SER A 5 6.08 1.21 -16.33
C SER A 5 5.12 1.59 -15.19
N TYR A 6 5.64 1.86 -13.99
CA TYR A 6 4.83 2.33 -12.87
C TYR A 6 4.26 3.72 -13.14
N ILE A 7 2.94 3.81 -13.21
CA ILE A 7 2.19 5.06 -13.31
C ILE A 7 1.57 5.33 -11.95
N THR A 8 1.74 6.54 -11.42
CA THR A 8 1.06 7.00 -10.19
C THR A 8 0.14 8.17 -10.51
N GLU A 9 -1.15 8.00 -10.29
CA GLU A 9 -2.13 9.07 -10.46
C GLU A 9 -2.83 9.43 -9.15
N THR A 10 -3.30 10.67 -9.07
CA THR A 10 -3.99 11.22 -7.89
C THR A 10 -5.34 11.75 -8.31
N ALA A 11 -6.38 11.37 -7.57
CA ALA A 11 -7.75 11.88 -7.70
C ALA A 11 -8.19 12.46 -6.35
N GLN A 12 -9.37 13.08 -6.29
CA GLN A 12 -9.81 13.83 -5.11
C GLN A 12 -9.70 13.07 -3.78
N TRP A 13 -10.01 11.78 -3.75
CA TRP A 13 -10.06 10.98 -2.52
C TRP A 13 -9.19 9.74 -2.54
N TYR A 14 -8.39 9.54 -3.58
CA TYR A 14 -7.52 8.39 -3.70
C TYR A 14 -6.31 8.70 -4.56
N SER A 15 -5.26 7.91 -4.38
CA SER A 15 -4.16 7.79 -5.34
C SER A 15 -4.05 6.34 -5.75
N TYR A 16 -3.65 6.09 -6.99
CA TYR A 16 -3.43 4.73 -7.43
C TYR A 16 -2.11 4.59 -8.18
N GLN A 17 -1.54 3.40 -8.09
CA GLN A 17 -0.38 2.97 -8.84
C GLN A 17 -0.77 1.80 -9.74
N PHE A 18 -0.27 1.82 -10.96
CA PHE A 18 -0.48 0.78 -11.95
C PHE A 18 0.85 0.23 -12.44
N SER A 19 0.92 -1.09 -12.61
CA SER A 19 2.02 -1.76 -13.29
C SER A 19 1.51 -2.95 -14.09
N PRO A 20 1.91 -3.10 -15.37
CA PRO A 20 1.63 -4.31 -16.13
C PRO A 20 2.43 -5.48 -15.54
N LEU A 21 1.75 -6.60 -15.33
CA LEU A 21 2.36 -7.87 -14.96
C LEU A 21 2.73 -8.61 -16.25
N GLU A 22 4.02 -8.58 -16.57
CA GLU A 22 4.56 -9.41 -17.65
C GLU A 22 4.89 -10.81 -17.14
N SER A 23 4.54 -11.81 -17.94
CA SER A 23 4.79 -13.24 -17.75
C SER A 23 6.22 -13.52 -17.26
N GLY A 24 6.34 -13.81 -15.97
CA GLY A 24 7.45 -14.55 -15.39
C GLY A 24 6.88 -15.71 -14.59
N ASP A 25 7.69 -16.72 -14.27
CA ASP A 25 7.32 -17.90 -13.45
C ASP A 25 6.96 -17.56 -11.98
N GLY A 26 6.52 -16.33 -11.70
CA GLY A 26 6.16 -15.83 -10.37
C GLY A 26 4.70 -16.07 -10.01
N LEU A 27 4.36 -15.72 -8.76
CA LEU A 27 3.01 -15.84 -8.18
C LEU A 27 1.92 -15.07 -8.93
N TYR A 28 2.31 -14.08 -9.73
CA TYR A 28 1.41 -13.18 -10.43
C TYR A 28 1.38 -13.56 -11.90
N GLY A 29 0.26 -14.14 -12.34
CA GLY A 29 0.02 -14.43 -13.75
C GLY A 29 -0.13 -13.16 -14.59
N ASP A 30 -0.51 -13.32 -15.86
CA ASP A 30 -0.65 -12.21 -16.81
C ASP A 30 -1.80 -11.26 -16.42
N GLY A 31 -1.55 -9.95 -16.50
CA GLY A 31 -2.57 -8.92 -16.33
C GLY A 31 -2.05 -7.63 -15.74
N ASP A 32 -2.88 -6.95 -14.97
CA ASP A 32 -2.59 -5.64 -14.41
C ASP A 32 -2.53 -5.70 -12.88
N ALA A 33 -1.52 -5.07 -12.28
CA ALA A 33 -1.48 -4.80 -10.86
C ALA A 33 -1.95 -3.36 -10.59
N LEU A 34 -3.01 -3.25 -9.79
CA LEU A 34 -3.60 -1.97 -9.40
C LEU A 34 -3.52 -1.82 -7.89
N TYR A 35 -2.81 -0.79 -7.44
CA TYR A 35 -2.65 -0.47 -6.02
C TYR A 35 -3.35 0.85 -5.74
N TYR A 36 -4.46 0.82 -5.02
CA TYR A 36 -5.18 2.02 -4.58
C TYR A 36 -4.84 2.32 -3.13
N TRP A 37 -4.65 3.59 -2.82
CA TRP A 37 -4.83 4.12 -1.48
C TRP A 37 -6.00 5.10 -1.52
N MET A 38 -6.96 4.91 -0.63
CA MET A 38 -8.20 5.65 -0.54
C MET A 38 -8.29 6.31 0.84
N TRP A 39 -8.59 7.61 0.82
CA TRP A 39 -8.81 8.38 2.04
C TRP A 39 -9.99 7.79 2.85
N PRO A 40 -9.87 7.67 4.18
CA PRO A 40 -8.74 8.12 5.00
C PRO A 40 -7.65 7.07 5.24
N ASN A 41 -7.93 5.79 5.06
CA ASN A 41 -7.07 4.74 5.64
C ASN A 41 -7.18 3.35 4.98
N THR A 42 -7.70 3.27 3.76
CA THR A 42 -7.93 1.98 3.08
C THR A 42 -7.02 1.85 1.88
N MET A 43 -6.44 0.68 1.67
CA MET A 43 -5.67 0.34 0.47
C MET A 43 -6.27 -0.90 -0.18
N LEU A 44 -6.22 -0.96 -1.51
CA LEU A 44 -6.64 -2.11 -2.30
C LEU A 44 -5.49 -2.54 -3.21
N ASN A 45 -5.06 -3.78 -3.09
CA ASN A 45 -4.11 -4.41 -3.99
C ASN A 45 -4.90 -5.39 -4.86
N ILE A 46 -5.22 -4.96 -6.08
CA ILE A 46 -6.03 -5.73 -7.04
C ILE A 46 -5.06 -6.31 -8.07
N LEU A 47 -5.01 -7.64 -8.13
CA LEU A 47 -4.22 -8.39 -9.09
C LEU A 47 -5.11 -9.45 -9.76
N PRO A 48 -4.69 -10.06 -10.88
CA PRO A 48 -5.48 -11.09 -11.54
C PRO A 48 -5.91 -12.19 -10.57
N GLY A 49 -7.22 -12.38 -10.41
CA GLY A 49 -7.81 -13.43 -9.56
C GLY A 49 -7.73 -13.17 -8.04
N ARG A 50 -7.22 -12.02 -7.58
CA ARG A 50 -7.14 -11.69 -6.15
C ARG A 50 -7.37 -10.21 -5.83
N LEU A 51 -7.92 -9.96 -4.66
CA LEU A 51 -7.98 -8.66 -4.01
C LEU A 51 -7.42 -8.83 -2.59
N GLN A 52 -6.47 -7.99 -2.22
CA GLN A 52 -6.06 -7.81 -0.83
C GLN A 52 -6.48 -6.40 -0.39
N THR A 53 -7.12 -6.29 0.77
CA THR A 53 -7.48 -5.00 1.36
C THR A 53 -6.63 -4.74 2.60
N ASN A 54 -6.12 -3.51 2.75
CA ASN A 54 -5.39 -3.10 3.94
C ASN A 54 -6.12 -1.93 4.59
N ARG A 55 -6.46 -2.04 5.87
CA ARG A 55 -7.08 -0.95 6.64
C ARG A 55 -6.18 -0.52 7.79
N VAL A 56 -5.79 0.75 7.81
CA VAL A 56 -4.96 1.34 8.88
C VAL A 56 -5.86 1.91 9.97
N VAL A 57 -5.84 1.29 11.15
CA VAL A 57 -6.62 1.71 12.32
C VAL A 57 -5.69 2.40 13.33
N PRO A 58 -5.82 3.72 13.57
CA PRO A 58 -4.97 4.41 14.53
C PRO A 58 -5.27 3.93 15.96
N LYS A 59 -4.23 3.65 16.75
CA LYS A 59 -4.33 3.21 18.16
C LYS A 59 -3.65 4.17 19.14
N GLY A 60 -2.95 5.17 18.61
CA GLY A 60 -2.26 6.24 19.32
C GLY A 60 -1.50 7.13 18.32
N VAL A 61 -0.82 8.15 18.82
CA VAL A 61 0.02 9.04 17.99
C VAL A 61 1.26 8.35 17.41
N ASP A 62 1.64 7.22 18.00
CA ASP A 62 2.88 6.48 17.75
C ASP A 62 2.63 5.01 17.34
N ARG A 63 1.37 4.62 17.14
CA ARG A 63 1.01 3.22 16.85
C ARG A 63 -0.32 3.08 16.11
N CYS A 64 -0.37 2.09 15.24
CA CYS A 64 -1.58 1.70 14.53
C CYS A 64 -1.69 0.17 14.48
N ARG A 65 -2.85 -0.33 14.04
CA ARG A 65 -3.07 -1.71 13.62
C ARG A 65 -3.40 -1.68 12.14
N VAL A 66 -2.69 -2.45 11.34
CA VAL A 66 -3.06 -2.67 9.93
C VAL A 66 -3.78 -4.01 9.83
N GLU A 67 -4.95 -4.00 9.20
CA GLU A 67 -5.78 -5.19 9.01
C GLU A 67 -5.73 -5.59 7.55
N PHE A 68 -5.34 -6.84 7.29
CA PHE A 68 -5.21 -7.41 5.97
C PHE A 68 -6.28 -8.49 5.76
N ASP A 69 -7.10 -8.32 4.73
CA ASP A 69 -8.05 -9.34 4.28
C ASP A 69 -7.71 -9.74 2.84
N PHE A 70 -7.83 -11.05 2.56
CA PHE A 70 -7.50 -11.64 1.27
C PHE A 70 -8.75 -12.28 0.66
N TYR A 71 -9.04 -11.90 -0.58
CA TYR A 71 -10.16 -12.37 -1.36
C TYR A 71 -9.65 -12.96 -2.66
N TYR A 72 -10.06 -14.18 -2.97
CA TYR A 72 -9.62 -14.91 -4.16
C TYR A 72 -10.83 -15.30 -5.01
N ALA A 73 -10.59 -15.51 -6.30
CA ALA A 73 -11.58 -16.13 -7.18
C ALA A 73 -12.03 -17.49 -6.63
N MET A 74 -13.31 -17.82 -6.86
CA MET A 74 -13.90 -19.10 -6.46
C MET A 74 -13.29 -20.23 -7.29
N ASP A 75 -12.34 -20.94 -6.69
CA ASP A 75 -11.63 -22.08 -7.23
C ASP A 75 -11.24 -22.97 -6.05
N ASP A 76 -11.70 -24.22 -6.03
CA ASP A 76 -11.50 -25.15 -4.92
C ASP A 76 -10.51 -26.27 -5.26
N SER A 77 -9.72 -26.08 -6.32
CA SER A 77 -8.64 -27.00 -6.69
C SER A 77 -7.49 -26.96 -5.68
N ASP A 78 -6.78 -28.07 -5.53
CA ASP A 78 -5.59 -28.16 -4.67
C ASP A 78 -4.52 -27.15 -5.12
N GLU A 79 -4.39 -26.94 -6.43
CA GLU A 79 -3.47 -25.94 -6.99
C GLU A 79 -3.86 -24.52 -6.58
N ALA A 80 -5.16 -24.20 -6.52
CA ALA A 80 -5.62 -22.90 -6.04
C ALA A 80 -5.35 -22.70 -4.55
N HIS A 81 -5.54 -23.73 -3.73
CA HIS A 81 -5.21 -23.68 -2.31
C HIS A 81 -3.72 -23.45 -2.08
N GLN A 82 -2.84 -24.18 -2.78
CA GLN A 82 -1.39 -23.97 -2.70
C GLN A 82 -0.97 -22.56 -3.14
N ARG A 83 -1.55 -22.03 -4.21
CA ARG A 83 -1.29 -20.65 -4.65
C ARG A 83 -1.70 -19.63 -3.59
N ARG A 84 -2.85 -19.81 -2.93
CA ARG A 84 -3.33 -18.92 -1.86
C ARG A 84 -2.41 -18.95 -0.64
N GLU A 85 -1.92 -20.13 -0.25
CA GLU A 85 -0.98 -20.28 0.86
C GLU A 85 0.33 -19.56 0.56
N ALA A 86 0.94 -19.84 -0.60
CA ALA A 86 2.18 -19.18 -1.02
C ALA A 86 2.03 -17.65 -1.15
N ASP A 87 0.87 -17.17 -1.61
CA ASP A 87 0.55 -15.75 -1.70
C ASP A 87 0.49 -15.06 -0.32
N ARG A 88 -0.09 -15.75 0.67
CA ARG A 88 -0.17 -15.25 2.05
C ARG A 88 1.19 -15.25 2.72
N ASP A 89 1.97 -16.31 2.56
CA ASP A 89 3.33 -16.40 3.12
C ASP A 89 4.22 -15.29 2.56
N PHE A 90 4.17 -15.06 1.24
CA PHE A 90 4.88 -13.95 0.61
C PHE A 90 4.38 -12.59 1.11
N SER A 91 3.07 -12.43 1.28
CA SER A 91 2.51 -11.19 1.81
C SER A 91 2.97 -10.94 3.25
N ASP A 92 3.07 -11.97 4.09
CA ASP A 92 3.54 -11.84 5.47
C ASP A 92 5.02 -11.40 5.53
N GLU A 93 5.87 -11.92 4.63
CA GLU A 93 7.26 -11.47 4.50
C GLU A 93 7.34 -9.97 4.16
N VAL A 94 6.64 -9.53 3.09
CA VAL A 94 6.64 -8.12 2.66
C VAL A 94 6.07 -7.20 3.75
N GLN A 95 5.02 -7.64 4.44
CA GLN A 95 4.43 -6.86 5.54
C GLN A 95 5.41 -6.66 6.71
N LEU A 96 6.26 -7.65 7.01
CA LEU A 96 7.31 -7.52 8.04
C LEU A 96 8.37 -6.50 7.64
N GLU A 97 8.73 -6.43 6.36
CA GLU A 97 9.64 -5.41 5.84
C GLU A 97 9.05 -4.00 6.01
N ASP A 98 7.80 -3.79 5.58
CA ASP A 98 7.08 -2.52 5.72
C ASP A 98 6.96 -2.09 7.19
N LEU A 99 6.65 -3.04 8.09
CA LEU A 99 6.57 -2.80 9.53
C LEU A 99 7.90 -2.29 10.07
N THR A 100 9.00 -2.98 9.73
CA THR A 100 10.34 -2.62 10.20
C THR A 100 10.73 -1.21 9.74
N ILE A 101 10.49 -0.89 8.46
CA ILE A 101 10.77 0.44 7.90
C ILE A 101 9.96 1.52 8.63
N CYS A 102 8.66 1.27 8.85
CA CYS A 102 7.78 2.21 9.52
C CYS A 102 8.19 2.46 10.98
N GLU A 103 8.57 1.42 11.73
CA GLU A 103 9.05 1.55 13.10
C GLU A 103 10.36 2.32 13.20
N ASP A 104 11.30 2.06 12.29
CA ASP A 104 12.57 2.78 12.23
C ASP A 104 12.37 4.26 11.87
N VAL A 105 11.47 4.56 10.92
CA VAL A 105 11.07 5.94 10.59
C VAL A 105 10.47 6.63 11.82
N GLN A 106 9.52 5.98 12.53
CA GLN A 106 8.90 6.56 13.71
C GLN A 106 9.92 6.81 14.83
N ARG A 107 10.89 5.91 15.03
CA ARG A 107 12.00 6.11 15.98
C ARG A 107 12.86 7.30 15.58
N GLY A 108 13.16 7.46 14.29
CA GLY A 108 13.89 8.60 13.76
C GLY A 108 13.16 9.93 13.97
N LEU A 109 11.86 9.98 13.65
CA LEU A 109 11.01 11.16 13.87
C LEU A 109 10.94 11.55 15.35
N SER A 110 10.94 10.57 16.25
CA SER A 110 10.86 10.78 17.70
C SER A 110 12.20 11.13 18.35
N SER A 111 13.30 11.14 17.60
CA SER A 111 14.65 11.35 18.14
C SER A 111 14.96 12.79 18.58
N GLY A 112 14.16 13.78 18.14
CA GLY A 112 14.37 15.20 18.41
C GLY A 112 15.39 15.89 17.50
N SER A 113 16.11 15.14 16.66
CA SER A 113 17.11 15.66 15.71
C SER A 113 16.65 15.63 14.25
N TYR A 114 15.41 15.19 14.00
CA TYR A 114 14.87 15.08 12.65
C TYR A 114 14.52 16.46 12.06
N GLU A 115 14.97 16.70 10.84
CA GLU A 115 14.55 17.83 10.02
C GLU A 115 13.78 17.33 8.78
N PRO A 116 12.61 17.89 8.45
CA PRO A 116 11.84 17.46 7.29
C PRO A 116 12.59 17.62 5.95
N GLY A 117 12.70 16.50 5.23
CA GLY A 117 13.27 16.46 3.87
C GLY A 117 12.26 16.84 2.78
N ARG A 118 12.74 16.87 1.53
CA ARG A 118 11.90 17.06 0.34
C ARG A 118 11.45 15.71 -0.21
N LEU A 119 10.17 15.63 -0.58
CA LEU A 119 9.64 14.50 -1.34
C LEU A 119 10.14 14.55 -2.80
N ASN A 120 10.42 13.39 -3.39
CA ASN A 120 10.76 13.21 -4.79
C ASN A 120 9.51 13.41 -5.67
N PRO A 121 9.46 14.45 -6.53
CA PRO A 121 8.27 14.74 -7.33
C PRO A 121 7.87 13.63 -8.30
N LEU A 122 8.81 12.79 -8.75
CA LEU A 122 8.55 11.71 -9.70
C LEU A 122 8.08 10.42 -9.03
N ARG A 123 8.31 10.25 -7.73
CA ARG A 123 8.14 8.96 -7.03
C ARG A 123 7.25 9.04 -5.79
N GLU A 124 7.17 10.21 -5.16
CA GLU A 124 6.46 10.41 -3.89
C GLU A 124 5.28 11.38 -4.04
N ASN A 125 4.74 11.51 -5.26
CA ASN A 125 3.58 12.35 -5.55
C ASN A 125 2.32 11.89 -4.79
N ALA A 126 2.12 10.58 -4.59
CA ALA A 126 1.04 10.04 -3.77
C ALA A 126 1.19 10.40 -2.28
N VAL A 127 2.43 10.40 -1.75
CA VAL A 127 2.73 10.83 -0.37
C VAL A 127 2.43 12.31 -0.20
N HIS A 128 2.85 13.14 -1.16
CA HIS A 128 2.51 14.56 -1.19
C HIS A 128 0.97 14.77 -1.21
N HIS A 129 0.26 14.00 -2.03
CA HIS A 129 -1.20 14.05 -2.11
C HIS A 129 -1.87 13.70 -0.77
N PHE A 130 -1.42 12.64 -0.08
CA PHE A 130 -1.89 12.31 1.27
C PHE A 130 -1.70 13.48 2.26
N HIS A 131 -0.51 14.11 2.25
CA HIS A 131 -0.25 15.26 3.11
C HIS A 131 -1.19 16.44 2.82
N GLU A 132 -1.52 16.70 1.55
CA GLU A 132 -2.47 17.76 1.19
C GLU A 132 -3.91 17.45 1.60
N LEU A 133 -4.35 16.19 1.48
CA LEU A 133 -5.65 15.77 2.01
C LEU A 133 -5.73 15.99 3.52
N LEU A 134 -4.71 15.56 4.26
CA LEU A 134 -4.62 15.76 5.70
C LEU A 134 -4.65 17.25 6.09
N ARG A 135 -3.84 18.09 5.41
CA ARG A 135 -3.85 19.55 5.62
C ARG A 135 -5.20 20.17 5.31
N SER A 136 -5.90 19.69 4.29
CA SER A 136 -7.24 20.19 3.93
C SER A 136 -8.26 19.95 5.05
N VAL A 137 -8.24 18.76 5.66
CA VAL A 137 -9.13 18.42 6.78
C VAL A 137 -8.81 19.26 8.01
N TYR A 138 -7.54 19.38 8.40
CA TYR A 138 -7.16 20.25 9.52
C TYR A 138 -7.53 21.72 9.32
N ARG A 139 -7.46 22.22 8.07
CA ARG A 139 -7.90 23.60 7.75
C ARG A 139 -9.41 23.76 7.86
N ALA A 140 -10.18 22.74 7.48
CA ALA A 140 -11.64 22.77 7.57
C ALA A 140 -12.12 22.65 9.03
N ASP A 141 -11.47 21.83 9.85
CA ASP A 141 -11.81 21.61 11.26
C ASP A 141 -11.38 22.78 12.18
N GLY A 142 -10.41 23.59 11.73
CA GLY A 142 -9.93 24.78 12.43
C GLY A 142 -10.72 26.06 12.14
N ALA A 143 -11.82 25.98 11.38
CA ALA A 143 -12.69 27.09 10.99
C ALA A 143 -14.03 27.12 11.76
#